data_AF-A0A525W0U2-F1
#
_entry.id   AF-A0A525W0U2-F1
#
_cell.length_a   1.000
_cell.length_b   1.000
_cell.length_c   1.000
_cell.angle_alpha   90.00
_cell.angle_beta   90.00
_cell.angle_gamma   90.00
#
_symmetry.space_group_name_H-M   'P 1'
#
loop_
_entity.id
_entity.type
_entity.pdbx_description
1 polymer ?
#
loop_
_entity_poly.entity_id
_entity_poly.type
_entity_poly.pdbx_seq_one_letter_code
_entity_poly.pdbx_strand_id
1 'polypeptide(L)'
;MKIFKTLIEGKNCYTNIDGSIRRLGFFTTRIACGIDPTQAEEKIRQQLDQELRSKILNNPDDPPEINFGKFIEIDSANAQSIALTGCTWYPQDSSDQT
;
A
#
# COMPACT_ATOMS: atom_id res chain seq x y z
N MET A 1 13.00 -19.95 2.41
CA MET A 1 12.06 -18.88 2.01
C MET A 1 12.85 -17.62 1.78
N LYS A 2 12.47 -16.83 0.78
CA LYS A 2 13.09 -15.55 0.43
C LYS A 2 12.28 -14.42 1.05
N ILE A 3 12.91 -13.27 1.29
CA ILE A 3 12.24 -12.06 1.76
C ILE A 3 12.14 -11.12 0.57
N PHE A 4 10.94 -10.70 0.24
CA PHE A 4 10.70 -9.75 -0.83
C PHE A 4 10.20 -8.43 -0.28
N LYS A 5 10.71 -7.34 -0.84
CA LYS A 5 10.29 -5.97 -0.61
C LYS A 5 9.60 -5.43 -1.84
N THR A 6 8.52 -4.68 -1.65
CA THR A 6 7.88 -3.91 -2.73
C THR A 6 7.43 -2.54 -2.22
N LEU A 7 7.42 -1.56 -3.13
CA LEU A 7 6.76 -0.28 -2.94
C LEU A 7 5.36 -0.38 -3.52
N ILE A 8 4.37 0.03 -2.77
CA ILE A 8 2.97 0.03 -3.18
C ILE A 8 2.50 1.47 -3.25
N GLU A 9 1.80 1.78 -4.33
CA GLU A 9 1.07 3.03 -4.50
C GLU A 9 -0.43 2.74 -4.48
N GLY A 10 -1.15 3.39 -3.58
CA GLY A 10 -2.60 3.45 -3.59
C GLY A 10 -3.08 4.80 -4.10
N LYS A 11 -4.09 4.81 -4.96
CA LYS A 11 -4.78 6.01 -5.45
C LYS A 11 -6.28 5.90 -5.17
N ASN A 12 -6.98 7.03 -5.31
CA ASN A 12 -8.41 7.12 -5.08
C ASN A 12 -8.83 6.62 -3.70
N CYS A 13 -8.10 6.97 -2.64
CA CYS A 13 -8.43 6.53 -1.30
C CYS A 13 -9.16 7.65 -0.55
N TYR A 14 -10.46 7.50 -0.32
CA TYR A 14 -11.20 8.35 0.60
C TYR A 14 -10.89 7.92 2.02
N THR A 15 -10.24 8.79 2.80
CA THR A 15 -9.84 8.50 4.18
C THR A 15 -10.13 9.69 5.08
N ASN A 16 -10.39 9.42 6.36
CA ASN A 16 -10.54 10.45 7.38
C ASN A 16 -9.20 10.70 8.05
N ILE A 17 -8.59 11.85 7.77
CA ILE A 17 -7.37 12.33 8.41
C ILE A 17 -7.71 13.64 9.12
N ASP A 18 -7.41 13.69 10.43
CA ASP A 18 -7.67 14.86 11.29
C ASP A 18 -9.12 15.37 11.23
N GLY A 19 -10.09 14.44 11.13
CA GLY A 19 -11.52 14.76 11.09
C GLY A 19 -12.03 15.21 9.72
N SER A 20 -11.17 15.27 8.69
CA SER A 20 -11.56 15.61 7.33
C SER A 20 -11.53 14.38 6.42
N ILE A 21 -12.66 14.07 5.78
CA ILE A 21 -12.70 13.08 4.70
C ILE A 21 -12.15 13.72 3.43
N ARG A 22 -11.08 13.14 2.86
CA ARG A 22 -10.46 13.62 1.62
C ARG A 22 -10.04 12.44 0.76
N ARG A 23 -10.04 12.67 -0.56
CA ARG A 23 -9.45 11.75 -1.54
C ARG A 23 -7.93 11.96 -1.54
N LEU A 24 -7.19 10.92 -1.21
CA LEU A 24 -5.74 10.93 -1.13
C LEU A 24 -5.17 9.76 -1.91
N GLY A 25 -3.89 9.88 -2.26
CA GLY A 25 -3.07 8.72 -2.58
C GLY A 25 -2.19 8.35 -1.38
N PHE A 26 -1.57 7.18 -1.43
CA PHE A 26 -0.57 6.79 -0.47
C PHE A 26 0.57 6.00 -1.08
N PHE A 27 1.73 6.09 -0.45
CA PHE A 27 2.81 5.13 -0.63
C PHE A 27 3.01 4.30 0.63
N THR A 28 3.34 3.03 0.44
CA THR A 28 3.78 2.18 1.54
C THR A 28 4.82 1.18 1.07
N THR A 29 5.79 0.89 1.93
CA THR A 29 6.74 -0.20 1.70
C THR A 29 6.27 -1.41 2.50
N ARG A 30 6.20 -2.56 1.84
CA ARG A 30 5.82 -3.82 2.49
C ARG A 30 6.88 -4.89 2.20
N ILE A 31 7.03 -5.80 3.16
CA ILE A 31 7.87 -6.98 2.98
C ILE A 31 7.06 -8.23 3.30
N ALA A 32 7.34 -9.31 2.61
CA ALA A 32 6.79 -10.62 2.94
C ALA A 32 7.77 -11.75 2.59
N CYS A 33 7.69 -12.83 3.35
CA CYS A 33 8.42 -14.06 3.06
C CYS A 33 7.62 -14.91 2.07
N GLY A 34 8.29 -15.40 1.02
CA GLY A 34 7.69 -16.26 0.00
C GLY A 34 8.69 -17.23 -0.62
N ILE A 35 8.18 -18.18 -1.40
CA ILE A 35 9.00 -19.01 -2.28
C ILE A 35 9.41 -18.19 -3.52
N ASP A 36 8.48 -17.36 -4.00
CA ASP A 36 8.57 -16.53 -5.19
C ASP A 36 7.82 -15.20 -4.96
N PRO A 37 7.98 -14.20 -5.86
CA PRO A 37 7.32 -12.90 -5.74
C PRO A 37 5.79 -12.98 -5.68
N THR A 38 5.17 -13.91 -6.39
CA THR A 38 3.70 -14.05 -6.44
C THR A 38 3.16 -14.42 -5.07
N GLN A 39 3.77 -15.40 -4.40
CA GLN A 39 3.38 -15.77 -3.04
C GLN A 39 3.60 -14.63 -2.02
N ALA A 40 4.64 -13.83 -2.21
CA ALA A 40 4.88 -12.65 -1.38
C ALA A 40 3.82 -11.57 -1.63
N GLU A 41 3.44 -11.34 -2.89
CA GLU A 41 2.39 -10.40 -3.25
C GLU A 41 1.04 -10.76 -2.62
N GLU A 42 0.61 -12.02 -2.70
CA GLU A 42 -0.66 -12.47 -2.11
C GLU A 42 -0.74 -12.18 -0.61
N LYS A 43 0.35 -12.44 0.13
CA LYS A 43 0.42 -12.15 1.57
C LYS A 43 0.31 -10.65 1.85
N ILE A 44 1.04 -9.84 1.08
CA ILE A 44 1.00 -8.38 1.26
C ILE A 44 -0.38 -7.83 0.91
N ARG A 45 -1.01 -8.35 -0.16
CA ARG A 45 -2.35 -7.94 -0.58
C ARG A 45 -3.39 -8.23 0.50
N GLN A 46 -3.36 -9.42 1.10
CA GLN A 46 -4.27 -9.77 2.21
C GLN A 46 -4.07 -8.86 3.43
N GLN A 47 -2.82 -8.60 3.82
CA GLN A 47 -2.50 -7.71 4.94
C GLN A 47 -2.94 -6.27 4.66
N LEU A 48 -2.70 -5.78 3.45
CA LEU A 48 -3.05 -4.43 3.04
C LEU A 48 -4.58 -4.27 2.97
N ASP A 49 -5.31 -5.24 2.41
CA ASP A 49 -6.78 -5.23 2.38
C ASP A 49 -7.37 -5.14 3.80
N GLN A 50 -6.86 -5.97 4.71
CA GLN A 50 -7.28 -5.94 6.11
C GLN A 50 -7.00 -4.59 6.78
N GLU A 51 -5.83 -3.98 6.53
CA GLU A 51 -5.48 -2.67 7.09
C GLU A 51 -6.37 -1.56 6.51
N LEU A 52 -6.56 -1.56 5.19
CA LEU A 52 -7.31 -0.52 4.47
C LEU A 52 -8.80 -0.59 4.72
N ARG A 53 -9.37 -1.78 4.99
CA ARG A 53 -10.80 -1.95 5.28
C ARG A 53 -11.32 -1.06 6.42
N SER A 54 -10.45 -0.72 7.37
CA SER A 54 -10.79 0.15 8.51
C SER A 54 -10.51 1.65 8.25
N LYS A 55 -9.78 1.98 7.19
CA LYS A 55 -9.26 3.33 6.90
C LYS A 55 -9.90 3.96 5.67
N ILE A 56 -10.28 3.14 4.69
CA ILE A 56 -10.83 3.58 3.42
C ILE A 56 -12.35 3.60 3.49
N LEU A 57 -12.92 4.73 3.05
CA LEU A 57 -14.34 5.06 3.07
C LEU A 57 -14.93 5.10 1.64
N ASN A 58 -14.24 4.51 0.67
CA ASN A 58 -14.69 4.44 -0.72
C ASN A 58 -16.05 3.74 -0.85
N ASN A 59 -16.84 4.18 -1.83
CA ASN A 59 -18.00 3.45 -2.30
C ASN A 59 -17.53 2.18 -3.02
N PRO A 60 -18.18 1.01 -2.85
CA PRO A 60 -17.90 -0.18 -3.65
C PRO A 60 -17.93 0.04 -5.17
N ASP A 61 -18.70 1.02 -5.67
CA ASP A 61 -18.74 1.37 -7.10
C ASP A 61 -17.51 2.20 -7.57
N ASP A 62 -16.69 2.71 -6.64
CA ASP A 62 -15.49 3.49 -6.92
C ASP A 62 -14.33 3.08 -5.97
N PRO A 63 -13.76 1.87 -6.14
CA PRO A 63 -12.74 1.36 -5.23
C PRO A 63 -11.38 2.09 -5.39
N PRO A 64 -10.50 1.99 -4.39
CA PRO A 64 -9.13 2.48 -4.51
C PRO A 64 -8.34 1.65 -5.53
N GLU A 65 -7.44 2.31 -6.25
CA GLU A 65 -6.51 1.66 -7.18
C GLU A 65 -5.22 1.31 -6.44
N ILE A 66 -4.84 0.03 -6.39
CA ILE A 66 -3.63 -0.43 -5.70
C ILE A 66 -2.64 -0.99 -6.71
N ASN A 67 -1.48 -0.36 -6.82
CA ASN A 67 -0.41 -0.76 -7.74
C ASN A 67 0.80 -1.27 -6.95
N PHE A 68 1.18 -2.51 -7.21
CA PHE A 68 2.38 -3.12 -6.68
C PHE A 68 3.56 -2.81 -7.59
N GLY A 69 4.62 -2.23 -7.04
CA GLY A 69 5.88 -2.05 -7.73
C GLY A 69 6.65 -3.36 -7.88
N LYS A 70 7.89 -3.24 -8.35
CA LYS A 70 8.79 -4.38 -8.51
C LYS A 70 9.11 -5.02 -7.15
N PHE A 71 8.96 -6.33 -7.07
CA PHE A 71 9.43 -7.13 -5.94
C PHE A 71 10.94 -7.32 -6.03
N ILE A 72 11.65 -6.96 -4.96
CA ILE A 72 13.09 -7.06 -4.83
C ILE A 72 13.38 -8.02 -3.68
N GLU A 73 14.18 -9.06 -3.96
CA GLU A 73 14.68 -9.95 -2.91
C GLU A 73 15.69 -9.22 -2.03
N ILE A 74 15.52 -9.30 -0.71
CA ILE A 74 16.39 -8.66 0.29
C ILE A 74 16.80 -9.68 1.35
N ASP A 75 17.88 -9.39 2.08
CA ASP A 75 18.28 -10.16 3.24
C ASP A 75 17.56 -9.73 4.54
N SER A 76 17.73 -10.54 5.58
CA SER A 76 17.08 -10.35 6.88
C SER A 76 17.53 -9.08 7.62
N ALA A 77 18.76 -8.60 7.43
CA ALA A 77 19.23 -7.39 8.09
C ALA A 77 18.55 -6.15 7.47
N ASN A 78 18.43 -6.12 6.14
CA ASN A 78 17.66 -5.10 5.44
C ASN A 78 16.17 -5.15 5.82
N ALA A 79 15.60 -6.34 6.01
CA ALA A 79 14.21 -6.52 6.40
C ALA A 79 13.88 -5.90 7.78
N GLN A 80 14.78 -6.02 8.76
CA GLN A 80 14.59 -5.50 10.13
C GLN A 80 14.60 -3.97 10.21
N SER A 81 15.24 -3.31 9.24
CA SER A 81 15.35 -1.85 9.17
C SER A 81 14.09 -1.17 8.58
N ILE A 82 13.21 -1.95 7.94
CA ILE A 82 12.04 -1.41 7.23
C ILE A 82 10.84 -1.36 8.16
N ALA A 83 10.25 -0.17 8.32
CA ALA A 83 8.97 -0.01 8.99
C ALA A 83 7.87 -0.75 8.20
N LEU A 84 7.24 -1.74 8.84
CA LEU A 84 6.29 -2.65 8.20
C LEU A 84 4.86 -2.12 8.13
N THR A 85 4.59 -0.99 8.77
CA THR A 85 3.23 -0.52 9.03
C THR A 85 3.07 0.94 8.64
N GLY A 86 1.84 1.30 8.28
CA GLY A 86 1.47 2.66 7.95
C GLY A 86 1.55 2.96 6.46
N CYS A 87 0.99 4.11 6.13
CA CYS A 87 0.89 4.67 4.78
C CYS A 87 1.34 6.12 4.86
N THR A 88 2.19 6.53 3.93
CA THR A 88 2.52 7.94 3.73
C THR A 88 1.49 8.50 2.76
N TRP A 89 0.56 9.28 3.30
CA TRP A 89 -0.54 9.88 2.54
C TRP A 89 -0.09 11.15 1.83
N TYR A 90 -0.61 11.37 0.62
CA TYR A 90 -0.38 12.58 -0.15
C TYR A 90 -1.70 13.06 -0.79
N PRO A 91 -1.89 14.39 -0.97
CA PRO A 91 -3.02 14.92 -1.73
C PRO A 91 -3.00 14.35 -3.13
N GLN A 92 -4.08 13.67 -3.54
CA GLN A 92 -4.24 13.32 -4.94
C GLN A 92 -4.74 14.57 -5.64
N ASP A 93 -3.81 15.38 -6.12
CA ASP A 93 -4.10 16.61 -6.84
C ASP A 93 -4.96 16.26 -8.06
N SER A 94 -6.11 16.94 -8.19
CA SER A 94 -6.90 16.94 -9.42
C SER A 94 -6.16 17.80 -10.45
N SER A 95 -4.95 17.43 -10.85
CA SER A 95 -4.24 18.09 -11.94
C SER A 95 -4.82 17.65 -13.29
N ASP A 96 -6.11 17.94 -13.48
CA ASP A 96 -6.73 18.12 -14.79
C ASP A 96 -7.18 19.59 -14.86
N GLN A 97 -6.19 20.47 -14.88
CA GLN A 97 -6.33 21.84 -15.34
C GLN A 97 -5.04 22.23 -16.06
N THR A 98 -4.92 21.86 -17.34
CA THR A 98 -4.74 22.83 -18.43
C THR A 98 -4.95 22.17 -19.79
#